data_AF-A0A851IB49-F1
#
_entry.id   AF-A0A851IB49-F1
#
_cell.length_a   1.000
_cell.length_b   1.000
_cell.length_c   1.000
_cell.angle_alpha   90.00
_cell.angle_beta   90.00
_cell.angle_gamma   90.00
#
_symmetry.space_group_name_H-M   'P 1'
#
loop_
_entity.id
_entity.type
_entity.pdbx_description
1 polymer ?
#
loop_
_entity_poly.entity_id
_entity_poly.type
_entity_poly.pdbx_seq_one_letter_code
_entity_poly.pdbx_strand_id
1 'polypeptide(L)'
;MDKMVKIWIINKAVEMVKGKIYKNEIVNKAKTGAEKFDAIANGFWEKLESYVLKEKEIDRKWIPNFIEEIGEDTVLACIKELKTKLVPSEFIQQIFDFEKKGNKNIL
;
A
#
# COMPACT_ATOMS: atom_id res chain seq x y z
N MET A 1 5.38 19.36 -6.54
CA MET A 1 4.12 18.86 -5.97
C MET A 1 3.89 17.41 -6.37
N ASP A 2 3.77 17.09 -7.66
CA ASP A 2 3.55 15.72 -8.19
C ASP A 2 4.49 14.63 -7.61
N LYS A 3 5.80 14.87 -7.55
CA LYS A 3 6.76 13.92 -6.93
C LYS A 3 6.47 13.62 -5.45
N MET A 4 6.06 14.62 -4.67
CA MET A 4 5.75 14.44 -3.24
C MET A 4 4.46 13.63 -3.07
N VAL A 5 3.46 13.87 -3.94
CA VAL A 5 2.21 13.09 -3.97
C VAL A 5 2.52 11.63 -4.28
N LYS A 6 3.36 11.36 -5.29
CA LYS A 6 3.80 10.01 -5.66
C LYS A 6 4.52 9.30 -4.52
N ILE A 7 5.48 9.98 -3.87
CA ILE A 7 6.18 9.43 -2.70
C ILE A 7 5.19 9.09 -1.59
N TRP A 8 4.24 9.98 -1.31
CA TRP A 8 3.24 9.74 -0.30
C TRP A 8 2.32 8.55 -0.64
N ILE A 9 1.84 8.44 -1.87
CA ILE A 9 1.03 7.30 -2.34
C ILE A 9 1.82 5.99 -2.23
N ILE A 10 3.10 5.99 -2.61
CA ILE A 10 3.98 4.81 -2.48
C ILE A 10 4.13 4.42 -1.01
N ASN A 11 4.36 5.39 -0.11
CA ASN A 11 4.43 5.11 1.33
C ASN A 11 3.12 4.51 1.85
N LYS A 12 1.96 5.02 1.42
CA LYS A 12 0.66 4.45 1.75
C LYS A 12 0.46 3.04 1.19
N ALA A 13 0.97 2.76 -0.01
CA ALA A 13 0.99 1.41 -0.55
C ALA A 13 1.84 0.46 0.29
N VAL A 14 3.01 0.89 0.76
CA VAL A 14 3.87 0.12 1.67
C VAL A 14 3.14 -0.17 2.98
N GLU A 15 2.56 0.86 3.63
CA GLU A 15 1.79 0.72 4.87
C GLU A 15 0.64 -0.31 4.71
N MET A 16 -0.13 -0.17 3.62
CA MET A 16 -1.24 -1.08 3.32
C MET A 16 -0.77 -2.54 3.17
N VAL A 17 0.32 -2.78 2.43
CA VAL A 17 0.85 -4.13 2.21
C VAL A 17 1.37 -4.73 3.50
N LYS A 18 2.18 -3.99 4.26
CA LYS A 18 2.69 -4.46 5.57
C LYS A 18 1.55 -4.85 6.49
N GLY A 19 0.54 -3.99 6.65
CA GLY A 19 -0.62 -4.28 7.48
C GLY A 19 -1.34 -5.56 7.07
N LYS A 20 -1.46 -5.83 5.76
CA LYS A 20 -2.07 -7.07 5.25
C LYS A 20 -1.18 -8.30 5.46
N ILE A 21 0.14 -8.19 5.29
CA ILE A 21 1.08 -9.29 5.58
C ILE A 21 0.92 -9.71 7.04
N TYR A 22 1.04 -8.77 7.98
CA TYR A 22 0.90 -9.05 9.40
C TYR A 22 -0.47 -9.62 9.77
N LYS A 23 -1.55 -9.07 9.20
CA LYS A 23 -2.91 -9.58 9.42
C LYS A 23 -3.04 -11.02 8.91
N ASN A 24 -2.47 -11.34 7.74
CA ASN A 24 -2.51 -12.69 7.18
C ASN A 24 -1.71 -13.69 8.02
N GLU A 25 -0.59 -13.28 8.62
CA GLU A 25 0.16 -14.15 9.54
C GLU A 25 -0.62 -14.49 10.81
N ILE A 26 -1.39 -13.54 11.35
CA ILE A 26 -2.20 -13.76 12.55
C ILE A 26 -3.46 -14.60 12.23
N VAL A 27 -4.17 -14.25 11.16
CA VAL A 27 -5.52 -14.76 10.86
C VAL A 27 -5.49 -16.03 10.02
N ASN A 28 -4.57 -16.16 9.08
CA ASN A 28 -4.59 -17.18 8.03
C ASN A 28 -3.48 -18.23 8.21
N LYS A 29 -3.32 -18.78 9.43
CA LYS A 29 -2.29 -19.78 9.73
C LYS A 29 -2.37 -21.06 8.86
N ALA A 30 -3.57 -21.40 8.39
CA ALA A 30 -3.82 -22.60 7.58
C ALA A 30 -3.62 -22.39 6.06
N LYS A 31 -3.44 -21.14 5.59
CA LYS A 31 -3.23 -20.84 4.16
C LYS A 31 -1.75 -20.88 3.80
N THR A 32 -1.46 -21.34 2.60
CA THR A 32 -0.12 -21.31 2.01
C THR A 32 0.36 -19.88 1.78
N GLY A 33 1.69 -19.70 1.66
CA GLY A 33 2.28 -18.39 1.35
C GLY A 33 1.72 -17.78 0.05
N ALA A 34 1.48 -18.61 -0.98
CA ALA A 34 0.90 -18.18 -2.25
C ALA A 34 -0.54 -17.66 -2.09
N GLU A 35 -1.40 -18.36 -1.35
CA GLU A 35 -2.77 -17.91 -1.10
C GLU A 35 -2.82 -16.60 -0.29
N LYS A 36 -1.89 -16.45 0.67
CA LYS A 36 -1.75 -15.20 1.44
C LYS A 36 -1.30 -14.05 0.53
N PHE A 37 -0.37 -14.31 -0.39
CA PHE A 37 0.12 -13.33 -1.35
C PHE A 37 -0.99 -12.88 -2.31
N ASP A 38 -1.71 -13.84 -2.92
CA ASP A 38 -2.82 -13.57 -3.83
C ASP A 38 -3.92 -12.72 -3.18
N ALA A 39 -4.21 -12.96 -1.90
CA ALA A 39 -5.18 -12.14 -1.17
C ALA A 39 -4.78 -10.66 -1.06
N ILE A 40 -3.47 -10.36 -1.05
CA ILE A 40 -2.92 -9.00 -0.99
C ILE A 40 -2.90 -8.38 -2.39
N ALA A 41 -2.45 -9.15 -3.40
CA ALA A 41 -2.32 -8.72 -4.78
C ALA A 41 -3.67 -8.51 -5.48
N ASN A 42 -4.68 -9.32 -5.16
CA ASN A 42 -5.99 -9.22 -5.76
C ASN A 42 -6.63 -7.85 -5.50
N GLY A 43 -7.05 -7.15 -6.55
CA GLY A 43 -7.62 -5.80 -6.47
C GLY A 43 -6.68 -4.77 -5.83
N PHE A 44 -5.36 -4.98 -5.90
CA PHE A 44 -4.37 -4.13 -5.22
C PHE A 44 -4.60 -2.64 -5.44
N TRP A 45 -4.79 -2.25 -6.70
CA TRP A 45 -4.92 -0.85 -7.06
C TRP A 45 -6.22 -0.19 -6.60
N GLU A 46 -7.35 -0.88 -6.74
CA GLU A 46 -8.66 -0.40 -6.26
C GLU A 46 -8.64 -0.22 -4.74
N LYS A 47 -8.00 -1.16 -4.04
CA LYS A 47 -7.78 -1.09 -2.60
C LYS A 47 -6.86 0.05 -2.21
N LEU A 48 -5.79 0.30 -2.97
CA LEU A 48 -4.88 1.43 -2.73
C LEU A 48 -5.58 2.76 -2.95
N GLU A 49 -6.33 2.90 -4.03
CA GLU A 49 -7.12 4.11 -4.34
C GLU A 49 -8.12 4.41 -3.22
N SER A 50 -8.90 3.41 -2.81
CA SER A 50 -9.82 3.51 -1.67
C SER A 50 -9.11 3.85 -0.36
N TYR A 51 -7.93 3.30 -0.12
CA TYR A 51 -7.15 3.54 1.09
C TYR A 51 -6.63 4.97 1.15
N VAL A 52 -6.07 5.47 0.06
CA VAL A 52 -5.49 6.80 -0.04
C VAL A 52 -6.56 7.89 0.07
N LEU A 53 -7.73 7.71 -0.57
CA LEU A 53 -8.84 8.65 -0.45
C LEU A 53 -9.36 8.73 0.99
N LYS A 54 -9.56 7.59 1.66
CA LYS A 54 -9.96 7.56 3.08
C LYS A 54 -8.94 8.24 3.98
N GLU A 55 -7.64 8.07 3.73
CA GLU A 55 -6.60 8.73 4.54
C GLU A 55 -6.62 10.26 4.39
N LYS A 56 -7.14 10.79 3.28
CA LYS A 56 -7.34 12.24 3.07
C LYS A 56 -8.54 12.78 3.86
N GLU A 57 -9.58 11.95 4.05
CA GLU A 57 -10.79 12.33 4.82
C GLU A 57 -10.54 12.40 6.34
N ILE A 58 -9.47 11.76 6.83
CA ILE A 58 -9.16 11.74 8.26
C ILE A 58 -8.42 13.03 8.61
N ASP A 59 -9.07 13.93 9.34
CA ASP A 59 -8.40 15.08 9.96
C ASP A 59 -7.44 14.59 11.06
N ARG A 60 -6.14 14.47 10.74
CA ARG A 60 -5.11 14.23 11.76
C ARG A 60 -4.30 15.50 11.94
N LYS A 61 -4.09 15.88 13.21
CA LYS A 61 -3.23 17.01 13.65
C LYS A 61 -1.83 17.13 13.02
N TRP A 62 -1.35 16.08 12.35
CA TRP A 62 0.00 15.99 11.77
C TRP A 62 -0.01 15.68 10.28
N ILE A 63 -1.16 15.79 9.59
CA ILE A 63 -1.15 15.71 8.12
C ILE A 63 -0.34 16.92 7.61
N PRO A 64 0.67 16.70 6.77
CA PRO A 64 1.33 17.81 6.12
C PRO A 64 0.32 18.61 5.31
N ASN A 65 0.26 19.93 5.50
CA ASN A 65 -0.71 20.83 4.82
C ASN A 65 -0.83 20.56 3.31
N PHE A 66 0.26 20.14 2.66
CA PHE A 66 0.25 19.81 1.23
C PHE A 66 -0.68 18.63 0.87
N ILE A 67 -0.94 17.67 1.75
CA ILE A 67 -1.87 16.55 1.53
C ILE A 67 -3.34 17.01 1.55
N GLU A 68 -3.65 17.97 2.43
CA GLU A 68 -4.98 18.58 2.48
C GLU A 68 -5.26 19.38 1.20
N GLU A 69 -4.25 20.09 0.70
CA GLU A 69 -4.32 20.90 -0.52
C GLU A 69 -4.31 20.09 -1.83
N ILE A 70 -3.91 18.81 -1.79
CA ILE A 70 -3.94 17.94 -2.98
C ILE A 70 -5.39 17.57 -3.30
N GLY A 71 -5.86 17.94 -4.50
CA GLY A 71 -7.16 17.51 -5.02
C GLY A 71 -7.21 16.01 -5.33
N GLU A 72 -8.39 15.40 -5.21
CA GLU A 72 -8.63 13.98 -5.52
C GLU A 72 -8.18 13.61 -6.94
N ASP A 73 -8.44 14.47 -7.92
CA ASP A 73 -8.01 14.28 -9.31
C ASP A 73 -6.50 14.10 -9.45
N THR A 74 -5.70 14.82 -8.65
CA THR A 74 -4.24 14.71 -8.66
C THR A 74 -3.79 13.37 -8.08
N VAL A 75 -4.46 12.90 -7.02
CA VAL A 75 -4.20 11.57 -6.45
C VAL A 75 -4.50 10.48 -7.48
N LEU A 76 -5.67 10.55 -8.11
CA LEU A 76 -6.10 9.57 -9.10
C LEU A 76 -5.17 9.56 -10.32
N ALA A 77 -4.72 10.73 -10.79
CA ALA A 77 -3.73 10.83 -11.86
C ALA A 77 -2.40 10.18 -11.47
N CYS A 78 -1.90 10.42 -10.26
CA CYS A 78 -0.68 9.78 -9.76
C CYS A 78 -0.83 8.25 -9.67
N ILE A 79 -1.95 7.74 -9.17
CA ILE A 79 -2.22 6.29 -9.10
C ILE A 79 -2.27 5.69 -10.51
N LYS A 80 -2.92 6.36 -11.47
CA LYS A 80 -2.94 5.93 -12.88
C LYS A 80 -1.54 5.85 -13.48
N GLU A 81 -0.67 6.80 -13.16
CA GLU A 81 0.73 6.74 -13.59
C GLU A 81 1.51 5.62 -12.89
N LEU A 82 1.29 5.40 -11.59
CA LEU A 82 1.93 4.30 -10.86
C LEU A 82 1.51 2.94 -11.41
N LYS A 83 0.24 2.77 -11.81
CA LYS A 83 -0.29 1.56 -12.47
C LYS A 83 0.51 1.15 -13.70
N THR A 84 1.12 2.10 -14.43
CA THR A 84 1.91 1.79 -15.63
C THR A 84 3.37 1.47 -15.35
N LYS A 85 3.85 1.74 -14.13
CA LYS A 85 5.26 1.65 -13.75
C LYS A 85 5.56 0.59 -12.69
N LEU A 86 4.55 0.21 -11.91
CA LEU A 86 4.70 -0.65 -10.75
C LEU A 86 3.89 -1.93 -10.97
N VAL A 87 4.55 -3.07 -10.83
CA VAL A 87 3.91 -4.39 -10.86
C VAL A 87 3.55 -4.77 -9.41
N PRO A 88 2.26 -4.95 -9.06
CA PRO A 88 1.86 -5.19 -7.67
C PRO A 88 2.51 -6.42 -7.03
N SER A 89 2.66 -7.51 -7.78
CA SER A 89 3.28 -8.74 -7.28
C SER A 89 4.73 -8.50 -6.89
N GLU A 90 5.53 -7.90 -7.77
CA GLU A 90 6.93 -7.57 -7.48
C GLU A 90 7.06 -6.63 -6.28
N PHE A 91 6.20 -5.62 -6.20
CA PHE A 91 6.19 -4.68 -5.09
C PHE A 91 5.85 -5.35 -3.75
N ILE A 92 4.84 -6.21 -3.72
CA ILE A 92 4.47 -6.98 -2.52
C ILE A 92 5.61 -7.92 -2.13
N GLN A 93 6.24 -8.60 -3.09
CA GLN A 93 7.36 -9.50 -2.83
C GLN A 93 8.56 -8.76 -2.23
N GLN A 94 8.89 -7.56 -2.74
CA GLN A 94 9.97 -6.74 -2.18
C GLN A 94 9.71 -6.35 -0.72
N ILE A 95 8.48 -5.94 -0.40
CA ILE A 95 8.10 -5.63 0.99
C ILE A 95 8.19 -6.88 1.85
N PHE A 96 7.69 -8.01 1.35
CA PHE A 96 7.76 -9.28 2.06
C PHE A 96 9.21 -9.69 2.37
N ASP A 97 10.11 -9.65 1.39
CA ASP A 97 11.52 -9.99 1.56
C ASP A 97 12.20 -9.06 2.58
N PHE A 98 11.81 -7.79 2.60
CA PHE A 98 12.29 -6.82 3.59
C PHE A 98 11.81 -7.18 5.00
N GLU A 99 10.52 -7.46 5.18
CA GLU A 99 9.97 -7.82 6.49
C GLU A 99 10.56 -9.16 7.01
N LYS A 100 10.77 -10.14 6.13
CA LYS A 100 11.38 -11.44 6.47
C LYS A 100 12.83 -11.33 6.93
N LYS A 101 13.61 -10.39 6.37
CA LYS A 101 14.96 -10.08 6.86
C LYS A 101 14.94 -9.55 8.30
N GLY A 102 13.93 -8.76 8.66
CA GLY A 102 13.73 -8.23 10.01
C GLY A 102 13.11 -9.24 10.99
N ASN A 103 12.31 -10.19 10.49
CA ASN A 103 11.60 -11.17 11.30
C ASN A 103 11.48 -12.52 10.57
N LYS A 104 12.25 -13.52 11.03
CA LYS A 104 12.30 -14.86 10.44
C LYS A 104 11.00 -15.66 10.56
N ASN A 105 10.05 -15.20 11.38
CA ASN A 105 8.76 -15.86 11.57
C ASN A 105 7.70 -15.41 10.54
N ILE A 106 8.06 -14.54 9.60
CA ILE A 106 7.19 -14.13 8.49
C ILE A 106 7.40 -15.11 7.33
N LEU A 107 6.32 -15.79 6.95
CA LEU A 107 6.28 -16.99 6.09
C LEU A 107 6.60 -16.74 4.62
#